data_AF-A0A7W0SHD1-F1
#
_entry.id   AF-A0A7W0SHD1-F1
#
_cell.length_a   1.000
_cell.length_b   1.000
_cell.length_c   1.000
_cell.angle_alpha   90.00
_cell.angle_beta   90.00
_cell.angle_gamma   90.00
#
_symmetry.space_group_name_H-M   'P 1'
#
loop_
_entity.id
_entity.type
_entity.pdbx_description
1 polymer ?
#
loop_
_entity_poly.entity_id
_entity_poly.type
_entity_poly.pdbx_seq_one_letter_code
_entity_poly.pdbx_strand_id
1 'polypeptide(L)'
;MSDRVAKMDRKQKGWKGTGSTPAYHLILGWAQGIAIGLGTADFTDEHVLLAIVYGDLGGESQLVWYDIDPDEVVIGLRSRGIAIPILAPPVAPVPFGPWGPWVYFPKAEFSAVTRELAKRHPPGTVHWGTNSSKWKKDYWYVHGEDEIAMEEIVRSAVKDKDLIEVLPNEEAIELEKASAPRRYRPRPPAVG
;
A
#
# COMPACT_ATOMS: atom_id res chain seq x y z
N MET A 1 15.53 -48.50 -26.57
CA MET A 1 15.60 -47.47 -27.61
C MET A 1 14.21 -46.82 -27.69
N SER A 2 14.16 -45.49 -27.58
CA SER A 2 12.95 -44.64 -27.64
C SER A 2 12.09 -44.56 -26.37
N ASP A 3 12.36 -43.54 -25.55
CA ASP A 3 11.34 -42.81 -24.79
C ASP A 3 11.81 -41.36 -24.62
N ARG A 4 11.58 -40.54 -25.65
CA ARG A 4 11.67 -39.08 -25.55
C ARG A 4 10.34 -38.57 -25.01
N VAL A 5 10.24 -38.42 -23.69
CA VAL A 5 9.21 -37.60 -23.08
C VAL A 5 9.50 -36.15 -23.44
N ALA A 6 8.79 -35.65 -24.45
CA ALA A 6 8.77 -34.24 -24.81
C ALA A 6 8.29 -33.42 -23.61
N LYS A 7 9.21 -32.71 -22.95
CA LYS A 7 8.88 -31.65 -22.00
C LYS A 7 8.15 -30.56 -22.78
N MET A 8 6.83 -30.52 -22.62
CA MET A 8 5.98 -29.49 -23.15
C MET A 8 6.24 -28.21 -22.34
N ASP A 9 7.14 -27.38 -22.86
CA ASP A 9 7.41 -26.02 -22.42
C ASP A 9 6.11 -25.21 -22.54
N ARG A 10 5.29 -25.19 -21.48
CA ARG A 10 4.23 -24.18 -21.34
C ARG A 10 4.92 -22.86 -21.02
N LYS A 11 5.40 -22.18 -22.07
CA LYS A 11 5.58 -20.73 -22.04
C LYS A 11 4.24 -20.13 -21.61
N GLN A 12 4.16 -19.71 -20.35
CA GLN A 12 3.12 -18.79 -19.89
C GLN A 12 3.23 -17.56 -20.79
N LYS A 13 2.34 -17.47 -21.79
CA LYS A 13 2.10 -16.23 -22.52
C LYS A 13 1.65 -15.22 -21.47
N GLY A 14 2.53 -14.29 -21.13
CA GLY A 14 2.21 -13.17 -20.25
C GLY A 14 0.93 -12.51 -20.75
N TRP A 15 -0.10 -12.52 -19.90
CA TRP A 15 -1.29 -11.72 -20.13
C TRP A 15 -0.86 -10.26 -20.28
N LYS A 16 -0.98 -9.72 -21.51
CA LYS A 16 -0.88 -8.29 -21.79
C LYS A 16 -2.25 -7.62 -21.61
N GLY A 17 -2.97 -7.98 -20.55
CA GLY A 17 -4.14 -7.24 -20.10
C GLY A 17 -3.68 -6.27 -19.03
N THR A 18 -3.97 -4.98 -19.18
CA THR A 18 -4.01 -4.05 -18.05
C THR A 18 -5.20 -4.44 -17.20
N GLY A 19 -5.06 -5.50 -16.40
CA GLY A 19 -6.05 -5.83 -15.39
C GLY A 19 -6.11 -4.66 -14.42
N SER A 20 -7.27 -4.01 -14.33
CA SER A 20 -7.53 -3.06 -13.26
C SER A 20 -7.31 -3.77 -11.92
N THR A 21 -6.75 -3.04 -10.95
CA THR A 21 -6.49 -3.60 -9.64
C THR A 21 -7.82 -3.94 -8.94
N PRO A 22 -7.88 -4.92 -8.03
CA PRO A 22 -9.07 -5.16 -7.22
C PRO A 22 -9.58 -3.90 -6.51
N ALA A 23 -8.67 -3.05 -6.04
CA ALA A 23 -8.98 -1.75 -5.44
C ALA A 23 -9.75 -0.82 -6.39
N TYR A 24 -9.38 -0.77 -7.67
CA TYR A 24 -10.10 0.03 -8.66
C TYR A 24 -11.56 -0.41 -8.79
N HIS A 25 -11.82 -1.71 -8.86
CA HIS A 25 -13.18 -2.23 -8.95
C HIS A 25 -14.01 -1.98 -7.68
N LEU A 26 -13.38 -2.00 -6.51
CA LEU A 26 -14.03 -1.64 -5.25
C LEU A 26 -14.45 -0.17 -5.24
N ILE A 27 -13.55 0.74 -5.64
CA ILE A 27 -13.84 2.18 -5.73
C ILE A 27 -15.02 2.42 -6.70
N LEU A 28 -15.00 1.79 -7.87
CA LEU A 28 -16.11 1.92 -8.83
C LEU A 28 -17.44 1.41 -8.25
N GLY A 29 -17.42 0.29 -7.53
CA GLY A 29 -18.61 -0.26 -6.89
C GLY A 29 -19.19 0.69 -5.83
N TRP A 30 -18.33 1.29 -4.99
CA TRP A 30 -18.77 2.28 -4.00
C TRP A 30 -19.30 3.54 -4.65
N ALA A 31 -18.60 4.07 -5.65
CA ALA A 31 -19.02 5.27 -6.36
C ALA A 31 -20.39 5.07 -7.03
N GLN A 32 -20.64 3.89 -7.62
CA GLN A 32 -21.96 3.54 -8.14
C GLN A 32 -23.01 3.47 -7.02
N GLY A 33 -22.68 2.88 -5.87
CA GLY A 33 -23.57 2.86 -4.70
C GLY A 33 -23.91 4.26 -4.18
N ILE A 34 -22.94 5.17 -4.16
CA ILE A 34 -23.13 6.58 -3.77
C ILE A 34 -24.04 7.28 -4.79
N ALA A 35 -23.78 7.13 -6.09
CA ALA A 35 -24.61 7.72 -7.15
C ALA A 35 -26.09 7.30 -7.02
N ILE A 36 -26.33 6.00 -6.80
CA ILE A 36 -27.67 5.45 -6.53
C ILE A 36 -28.27 6.04 -5.24
N GLY A 37 -27.48 6.11 -4.16
CA GLY A 37 -27.92 6.67 -2.88
C GLY A 37 -28.29 8.15 -2.95
N LEU A 38 -27.68 8.91 -3.87
CA LEU A 38 -27.99 10.30 -4.17
C LEU A 38 -29.14 10.48 -5.17
N GLY A 39 -29.73 9.37 -5.66
CA GLY A 39 -30.85 9.39 -6.59
C GLY A 39 -30.47 9.76 -8.02
N THR A 40 -29.20 9.57 -8.40
CA THR A 40 -28.71 9.85 -9.76
C THR A 40 -28.63 8.55 -10.57
N ALA A 41 -28.99 8.65 -11.86
CA ALA A 41 -28.85 7.53 -12.79
C ALA A 41 -27.43 7.45 -13.39
N ASP A 42 -26.75 8.59 -13.45
CA ASP A 42 -25.43 8.73 -14.08
C ASP A 42 -24.32 8.65 -13.05
N PHE A 43 -23.34 7.81 -13.34
CA PHE A 43 -22.08 7.72 -12.62
C PHE A 43 -21.09 8.77 -13.17
N THR A 44 -20.43 9.51 -12.28
CA THR A 44 -19.51 10.61 -12.64
C THR A 44 -18.21 10.55 -11.82
N ASP A 45 -17.21 11.32 -12.23
CA ASP A 45 -15.92 11.41 -11.53
C ASP A 45 -16.07 11.95 -10.09
N GLU A 46 -17.07 12.80 -9.83
CA GLU A 46 -17.38 13.27 -8.48
C GLU A 46 -17.80 12.13 -7.54
N HIS A 47 -18.53 11.15 -8.06
CA HIS A 47 -18.89 9.95 -7.29
C HIS A 47 -17.67 9.08 -6.98
N VAL A 48 -16.67 9.07 -7.88
CA VAL A 48 -15.38 8.42 -7.62
C VAL A 48 -14.62 9.15 -6.53
N LEU A 49 -14.59 10.48 -6.54
CA LEU A 49 -13.96 11.27 -5.47
C LEU A 49 -14.64 11.03 -4.12
N LEU A 50 -15.98 11.01 -4.09
CA LEU A 50 -16.74 10.65 -2.90
C LEU A 50 -16.44 9.21 -2.44
N ALA A 51 -16.30 8.26 -3.35
CA ALA A 51 -15.91 6.89 -2.98
C ALA A 51 -14.50 6.80 -2.40
N ILE A 52 -13.57 7.67 -2.81
CA ILE A 52 -12.24 7.75 -2.22
C ILE A 52 -12.29 8.39 -0.82
N VAL A 53 -13.18 9.38 -0.62
CA VAL A 53 -13.41 10.03 0.69
C VAL A 53 -14.03 9.06 1.69
N TYR A 54 -15.13 8.40 1.31
CA TYR A 54 -15.95 7.59 2.21
C TYR A 54 -15.56 6.10 2.22
N GLY A 55 -14.75 5.66 1.26
CA GLY A 55 -14.38 4.26 1.09
C GLY A 55 -13.27 3.82 2.04
N ASP A 56 -13.47 2.67 2.68
CA ASP A 56 -12.46 2.02 3.52
C ASP A 56 -11.68 0.98 2.69
N LEU A 57 -10.50 1.36 2.19
CA LEU A 57 -9.59 0.48 1.43
C LEU A 57 -8.65 -0.34 2.32
N GLY A 58 -9.04 -0.65 3.56
CA GLY A 58 -8.27 -1.53 4.45
C GLY A 58 -7.76 -0.86 5.72
N GLY A 59 -8.48 0.13 6.23
CA GLY A 59 -8.29 0.79 7.53
C GLY A 59 -7.85 2.25 7.44
N GLU A 60 -7.38 2.71 6.27
CA GLU A 60 -6.82 4.05 6.07
C GLU A 60 -7.35 4.71 4.80
N SER A 61 -7.69 6.00 4.89
CA SER A 61 -8.06 6.81 3.73
C SER A 61 -6.86 6.96 2.79
N GLN A 62 -7.08 6.72 1.49
CA GLN A 62 -6.01 6.92 0.49
C GLN A 62 -5.57 8.39 0.36
N LEU A 63 -6.40 9.33 0.84
CA LEU A 63 -6.12 10.76 0.78
C LEU A 63 -4.96 11.18 1.70
N VAL A 64 -4.71 10.43 2.77
CA VAL A 64 -3.63 10.69 3.73
C VAL A 64 -2.27 10.65 3.05
N TRP A 65 -2.07 9.73 2.10
CA TRP A 65 -0.84 9.61 1.32
C TRP A 65 -0.55 10.82 0.44
N TYR A 66 -1.54 11.69 0.25
CA TYR A 66 -1.45 12.91 -0.54
C TYR A 66 -1.61 14.18 0.30
N ASP A 67 -1.68 14.06 1.63
CA ASP A 67 -1.91 15.19 2.55
C ASP A 67 -3.20 15.97 2.19
N ILE A 68 -4.25 15.23 1.80
CA ILE A 68 -5.55 15.80 1.44
C ILE A 68 -6.54 15.53 2.57
N ASP A 69 -7.15 16.60 3.10
CA ASP A 69 -8.23 16.50 4.06
C ASP A 69 -9.54 16.04 3.36
N PRO A 70 -10.17 14.93 3.80
CA PRO A 70 -11.48 14.51 3.31
C PRO A 70 -12.54 15.62 3.38
N ASP A 71 -12.52 16.47 4.41
CA ASP A 71 -13.48 17.57 4.56
C ASP A 71 -13.31 18.61 3.45
N GLU A 72 -12.07 18.93 3.06
CA GLU A 72 -11.81 19.89 1.97
C GLU A 72 -12.35 19.40 0.63
N VAL A 73 -12.24 18.09 0.35
CA VAL A 73 -12.80 17.48 -0.86
C VAL A 73 -14.33 17.63 -0.86
N VAL A 74 -14.98 17.28 0.25
CA VAL A 74 -16.45 17.36 0.37
C VAL A 74 -16.95 18.80 0.28
N ILE A 75 -16.28 19.74 0.96
CA ILE A 75 -16.59 21.17 0.89
C ILE A 75 -16.44 21.69 -0.54
N GLY A 76 -15.35 21.33 -1.23
CA GLY A 76 -15.08 21.73 -2.61
C GLY A 76 -16.10 21.18 -3.61
N LEU A 77 -16.56 19.93 -3.43
CA LEU A 77 -17.63 19.35 -4.23
C LEU A 77 -18.96 20.06 -3.96
N ARG A 78 -19.33 20.24 -2.69
CA ARG A 78 -20.56 20.93 -2.30
C ARG A 78 -20.59 22.37 -2.84
N SER A 79 -19.49 23.11 -2.79
CA SER A 79 -19.44 24.49 -3.31
C SER A 79 -19.65 24.58 -4.83
N ARG A 80 -19.44 23.48 -5.55
CA ARG A 80 -19.70 23.36 -6.99
C ARG A 80 -21.11 22.86 -7.31
N GLY A 81 -21.98 22.74 -6.30
CA GLY A 81 -23.35 22.26 -6.46
C GLY A 81 -23.49 20.75 -6.62
N ILE A 82 -22.43 19.99 -6.32
CA ILE A 82 -22.46 18.53 -6.36
C ILE A 82 -23.19 18.01 -5.12
N ALA A 83 -24.14 17.09 -5.34
CA ALA A 83 -24.81 16.40 -4.24
C ALA A 83 -23.80 15.53 -3.49
N ILE A 84 -23.86 15.56 -2.16
CA ILE A 84 -22.96 14.79 -1.29
C ILE A 84 -23.77 13.93 -0.31
N PRO A 85 -23.21 12.83 0.21
CA PRO A 85 -23.86 12.05 1.26
C PRO A 85 -24.24 12.91 2.46
N ILE A 86 -25.36 12.56 3.12
CA ILE A 86 -25.81 13.23 4.35
C ILE A 86 -24.88 12.91 5.53
N LEU A 87 -24.16 11.79 5.44
CA LEU A 87 -23.15 11.38 6.41
C LEU A 87 -21.96 12.36 6.36
N ALA A 88 -21.50 12.80 7.53
CA ALA A 88 -20.22 13.49 7.64
C ALA A 88 -19.11 12.61 7.04
N PRO A 89 -18.11 13.20 6.35
CA PRO A 89 -16.95 12.44 5.92
C PRO A 89 -16.24 11.82 7.14
N PRO A 90 -15.52 10.70 6.94
CA PRO A 90 -14.70 10.15 8.00
C PRO A 90 -13.67 11.18 8.45
N VAL A 91 -13.46 11.25 9.77
CA VAL A 91 -12.44 12.12 10.36
C VAL A 91 -11.09 11.75 9.77
N ALA A 92 -10.32 12.74 9.32
CA ALA A 92 -8.95 12.52 8.89
C ALA A 92 -8.19 11.75 9.98
N PRO A 93 -7.50 10.65 9.65
CA PRO A 93 -6.70 9.96 10.64
C PRO A 93 -5.60 10.89 11.16
N VAL A 94 -5.10 10.58 12.36
CA VAL A 94 -3.99 11.31 12.95
C VAL A 94 -2.83 11.31 11.94
N PRO A 95 -2.25 12.48 11.60
CA PRO A 95 -1.13 12.55 10.68
C PRO A 95 0.00 11.61 11.11
N PHE A 96 0.68 11.00 10.15
CA PHE A 96 1.87 10.22 10.44
C PHE A 96 2.90 11.08 11.17
N GLY A 97 3.41 10.57 12.29
CA GLY A 97 4.60 11.09 12.94
C GLY A 97 5.85 10.90 12.09
N PRO A 98 7.00 11.45 12.53
CA PRO A 98 8.29 11.16 11.91
C PRO A 98 8.54 9.64 11.86
N TRP A 99 8.95 9.15 10.69
CA TRP A 99 9.27 7.73 10.51
C TRP A 99 10.65 7.40 11.11
N GLY A 100 10.68 6.36 11.93
CA GLY A 100 11.90 5.80 12.50
C GLY A 100 12.72 4.97 11.51
N PRO A 101 13.83 4.37 11.98
CA PRO A 101 14.70 3.55 11.14
C PRO A 101 13.99 2.28 10.65
N TRP A 102 14.46 1.76 9.51
CA TRP A 102 14.01 0.49 8.96
C TRP A 102 14.86 -0.63 9.55
N VAL A 103 14.20 -1.69 10.01
CA VAL A 103 14.85 -2.85 10.62
C VAL A 103 14.66 -4.06 9.73
N TYR A 104 15.76 -4.50 9.13
CA TYR A 104 15.85 -5.65 8.23
C TYR A 104 16.15 -6.93 9.02
N PHE A 105 15.43 -8.00 8.72
CA PHE A 105 15.60 -9.32 9.35
C PHE A 105 15.32 -10.47 8.36
N PRO A 106 15.81 -11.70 8.62
CA PRO A 106 15.60 -12.83 7.73
C PRO A 106 14.11 -13.18 7.52
N LYS A 107 13.73 -13.52 6.29
CA LYS A 107 12.36 -13.90 5.92
C LYS A 107 11.78 -15.04 6.76
N ALA A 108 12.61 -15.96 7.22
CA ALA A 108 12.20 -17.07 8.07
C ALA A 108 11.65 -16.62 9.44
N GLU A 109 12.03 -15.41 9.90
CA GLU A 109 11.65 -14.87 11.20
C GLU A 109 10.40 -13.97 11.15
N PHE A 110 9.81 -13.78 9.96
CA PHE A 110 8.65 -12.91 9.75
C PHE A 110 7.48 -13.17 10.70
N SER A 111 7.10 -14.43 10.89
CA SER A 111 6.01 -14.79 11.80
C SER A 111 6.32 -14.52 13.27
N ALA A 112 7.59 -14.53 13.68
CA ALA A 112 7.98 -14.20 15.05
C ALA A 112 7.95 -12.70 15.28
N VAL A 113 8.54 -11.92 14.36
CA VAL A 113 8.59 -10.45 14.41
C VAL A 113 7.17 -9.86 14.39
N THR A 114 6.34 -10.24 13.42
CA THR A 114 4.97 -9.70 13.31
C THR A 114 4.10 -10.05 14.50
N ARG A 115 4.29 -11.23 15.11
CA ARG A 115 3.58 -11.59 16.34
C ARG A 115 4.00 -10.72 17.51
N GLU A 116 5.28 -10.44 17.64
CA GLU A 116 5.78 -9.59 18.72
C GLU A 116 5.35 -8.13 18.54
N LEU A 117 5.37 -7.62 17.31
CA LEU A 117 4.80 -6.32 16.95
C LEU A 117 3.31 -6.24 17.31
N ALA A 118 2.49 -7.20 16.85
CA ALA A 118 1.05 -7.18 17.10
C ALA A 118 0.67 -7.27 18.59
N LYS A 119 1.53 -7.86 19.44
CA LYS A 119 1.31 -7.88 20.90
C LYS A 119 1.52 -6.50 21.53
N ARG A 120 2.54 -5.76 21.09
CA ARG A 120 2.90 -4.44 21.66
C ARG A 120 2.12 -3.31 21.00
N HIS A 121 1.87 -3.44 19.70
CA HIS A 121 1.19 -2.48 18.83
C HIS A 121 0.17 -3.22 17.96
N PRO A 122 -1.03 -3.55 18.51
CA PRO A 122 -2.10 -4.15 17.73
C PRO A 122 -2.44 -3.33 16.48
N PRO A 123 -2.94 -3.96 15.39
CA PRO A 123 -3.38 -3.24 14.21
C PRO A 123 -4.34 -2.09 14.55
N GLY A 124 -4.10 -0.89 14.03
CA GLY A 124 -4.90 0.30 14.26
C GLY A 124 -4.52 1.15 15.48
N THR A 125 -3.35 0.94 16.11
CA THR A 125 -2.90 1.72 17.29
C THR A 125 -1.84 2.79 16.96
N VAL A 126 -0.80 2.42 16.21
CA VAL A 126 0.29 3.29 15.75
C VAL A 126 0.68 2.87 14.34
N HIS A 127 1.29 3.76 13.57
CA HIS A 127 1.58 3.46 12.16
C HIS A 127 2.87 2.66 12.03
N TRP A 128 2.74 1.41 11.56
CA TRP A 128 3.86 0.56 11.21
C TRP A 128 3.53 -0.35 10.03
N GLY A 129 4.56 -0.74 9.28
CA GLY A 129 4.43 -1.54 8.08
C GLY A 129 5.54 -2.56 7.95
N THR A 130 5.28 -3.61 7.16
CA THR A 130 6.29 -4.62 6.81
C THR A 130 6.28 -4.87 5.31
N ASN A 131 7.43 -5.20 4.75
CA ASN A 131 7.52 -5.67 3.38
C ASN A 131 8.75 -6.56 3.17
N SER A 132 8.78 -7.28 2.05
CA SER A 132 10.01 -7.94 1.59
C SER A 132 10.98 -6.90 1.04
N SER A 133 12.27 -7.02 1.37
CA SER A 133 13.29 -6.14 0.81
C SER A 133 13.54 -6.45 -0.67
N LYS A 134 13.70 -5.41 -1.48
CA LYS A 134 14.07 -5.54 -2.90
C LYS A 134 15.57 -5.63 -3.10
N TRP A 135 16.36 -5.02 -2.22
CA TRP A 135 17.81 -4.98 -2.33
C TRP A 135 18.48 -6.13 -1.58
N LYS A 136 17.94 -6.51 -0.41
CA LYS A 136 18.46 -7.59 0.41
C LYS A 136 17.60 -8.84 0.22
N LYS A 137 18.05 -9.71 -0.71
CA LYS A 137 17.35 -10.96 -0.99
C LYS A 137 17.21 -11.80 0.29
N ASP A 138 16.05 -12.43 0.44
CA ASP A 138 15.69 -13.28 1.59
C ASP A 138 15.48 -12.53 2.92
N TYR A 139 15.35 -11.21 2.86
CA TYR A 139 15.03 -10.37 4.02
C TYR A 139 13.66 -9.72 3.89
N TRP A 140 13.07 -9.46 5.05
CA TRP A 140 11.98 -8.53 5.25
C TRP A 140 12.50 -7.31 6.00
N TYR A 141 11.75 -6.23 5.94
CA TYR A 141 11.93 -5.09 6.83
C TYR A 141 10.63 -4.75 7.53
N VAL A 142 10.77 -4.11 8.67
CA VAL A 142 9.71 -3.38 9.37
C VAL A 142 10.15 -1.93 9.55
N HIS A 143 9.20 -1.01 9.47
CA HIS A 143 9.38 0.40 9.80
C HIS A 143 8.10 0.94 10.41
N GLY A 144 8.22 2.03 11.17
CA GLY A 144 7.13 2.63 11.93
C GLY A 144 7.49 4.05 12.32
N GLU A 145 6.56 4.74 12.96
CA GLU A 145 6.84 6.01 13.62
C GLU A 145 8.00 5.86 14.63
N ASP A 146 8.79 6.91 14.81
CA ASP A 146 10.02 6.91 15.60
C ASP A 146 9.81 6.64 17.10
N GLU A 147 8.59 6.87 17.60
CA GLU A 147 8.15 6.49 18.94
C GLU A 147 8.07 4.97 19.15
N ILE A 148 7.99 4.18 18.07
CA ILE A 148 8.01 2.72 18.13
C ILE A 148 9.46 2.27 18.21
N ALA A 149 9.81 1.57 19.31
CA ALA A 149 11.13 0.98 19.53
C ALA A 149 11.39 -0.25 18.61
N MET A 150 11.38 -0.03 17.29
CA MET A 150 11.31 -1.07 16.28
C MET A 150 12.47 -2.06 16.36
N GLU A 151 13.69 -1.55 16.55
CA GLU A 151 14.88 -2.37 16.68
C GLU A 151 14.79 -3.29 17.91
N GLU A 152 14.34 -2.77 19.05
CA GLU A 152 14.19 -3.56 20.27
C GLU A 152 13.19 -4.70 20.06
N ILE A 153 12.06 -4.41 19.44
CA ILE A 153 11.01 -5.39 19.15
C ILE A 153 11.57 -6.51 18.26
N VAL A 154 12.23 -6.16 17.16
CA VAL A 154 12.80 -7.15 16.24
C VAL A 154 13.91 -7.97 16.93
N ARG A 155 14.80 -7.32 17.69
CA ARG A 155 15.87 -7.99 18.46
C ARG A 155 15.34 -8.94 19.52
N SER A 156 14.15 -8.68 20.07
CA SER A 156 13.51 -9.58 21.03
C SER A 156 12.87 -10.82 20.39
N ALA A 157 12.52 -10.73 19.10
CA ALA A 157 11.81 -11.78 18.37
C ALA A 157 12.72 -12.70 17.53
N VAL A 158 13.79 -12.15 16.96
CA VAL A 158 14.71 -12.87 16.08
C VAL A 158 15.70 -13.71 16.88
N LYS A 159 15.96 -14.94 16.43
CA LYS A 159 16.87 -15.89 17.09
C LYS A 159 18.33 -15.45 17.03
N ASP A 160 18.78 -15.03 15.84
CA ASP A 160 20.14 -14.59 15.58
C ASP A 160 20.17 -13.08 15.33
N LYS A 161 20.64 -12.34 16.34
CA LYS A 161 20.63 -10.87 16.35
C LYS A 161 21.68 -10.27 15.43
N ASP A 162 22.69 -11.03 15.03
CA ASP A 162 23.75 -10.58 14.14
C ASP A 162 23.27 -10.47 12.68
N LEU A 163 22.12 -11.09 12.38
CA LEU A 163 21.45 -10.98 11.09
C LEU A 163 20.54 -9.74 11.00
N ILE A 164 20.41 -8.95 12.06
CA ILE A 164 19.56 -7.74 12.04
C ILE A 164 20.39 -6.58 11.52
N GLU A 165 19.83 -5.86 10.55
CA GLU A 165 20.43 -4.64 10.02
C GLU A 165 19.44 -3.50 10.19
N VAL A 166 19.93 -2.37 10.72
CA VAL A 166 19.12 -1.19 11.00
C VAL A 166 19.66 -0.06 10.15
N LEU A 167 18.79 0.53 9.34
CA LEU A 167 19.14 1.64 8.46
C LEU A 167 18.28 2.87 8.78
N PRO A 168 18.86 4.07 8.78
CA PRO A 168 18.08 5.30 8.83
C PRO A 168 17.03 5.33 7.71
N ASN A 169 15.88 5.98 7.99
CA ASN A 169 14.75 6.01 7.06
C ASN A 169 15.13 6.46 5.65
N GLU A 170 15.89 7.56 5.52
CA GLU A 170 16.31 8.10 4.23
C GLU A 170 17.20 7.14 3.44
N GLU A 171 18.17 6.49 4.10
CA GLU A 171 19.09 5.54 3.48
C GLU A 171 18.35 4.28 3.00
N ALA A 172 17.47 3.74 3.84
CA ALA A 172 16.66 2.57 3.51
C ALA A 172 15.77 2.83 2.28
N ILE A 173 15.13 3.99 2.22
CA ILE A 173 14.29 4.43 1.09
C ILE A 173 15.11 4.45 -0.21
N GLU A 174 16.31 5.03 -0.18
CA GLU A 174 17.15 5.14 -1.38
C GLU A 174 17.66 3.78 -1.87
N LEU A 175 18.05 2.87 -0.97
CA LEU A 175 18.46 1.50 -1.32
C LEU A 175 17.33 0.69 -1.97
N GLU A 176 16.12 0.79 -1.41
CA GLU A 176 14.93 0.10 -1.93
C GLU A 176 14.46 0.66 -3.27
N LYS A 177 14.57 1.98 -3.48
CA LYS A 177 14.30 2.62 -4.78
C LYS A 177 15.32 2.20 -5.83
N ALA A 178 16.61 2.22 -5.50
CA ALA A 178 17.69 1.87 -6.41
C ALA A 178 17.61 0.42 -6.91
N SER A 179 17.06 -0.46 -6.08
CA SER A 179 16.92 -1.90 -6.38
C SER A 179 15.59 -2.27 -7.03
N ALA A 180 14.68 -1.31 -7.22
CA ALA A 180 13.44 -1.55 -7.92
C ALA A 180 13.70 -1.85 -9.41
N PRO A 181 13.05 -2.88 -10.01
CA PRO A 181 13.19 -3.13 -11.44
C PRO A 181 12.80 -1.87 -12.20
N ARG A 182 13.67 -1.41 -13.12
CA ARG A 182 13.41 -0.22 -13.95
C ARG A 182 12.03 -0.37 -14.58
N ARG A 183 11.08 0.50 -14.20
CA ARG A 183 9.76 0.55 -14.83
C ARG A 183 9.98 0.66 -16.34
N TYR A 184 9.29 -0.17 -17.10
CA TYR A 184 9.31 -0.13 -18.57
C TYR A 184 9.08 1.31 -19.03
N ARG A 185 10.11 1.94 -19.62
CA ARG A 185 9.93 3.17 -20.38
C ARG A 185 9.47 2.75 -21.76
N PRO A 186 8.25 3.12 -22.21
CA PRO A 186 7.86 2.87 -23.59
C PRO A 186 8.90 3.51 -24.52
N ARG A 187 9.33 2.76 -25.53
CA ARG A 187 10.20 3.28 -26.59
C ARG A 187 9.46 4.45 -27.24
N PRO A 188 10.11 5.62 -27.44
CA PRO A 188 9.49 6.67 -28.24
C PRO A 188 9.10 6.10 -29.61
N PRO A 189 7.96 6.51 -30.19
CA PRO A 189 7.57 6.05 -31.52
C PRO A 189 8.70 6.34 -32.49
N ALA A 190 8.99 5.37 -33.36
CA ALA A 190 9.95 5.58 -34.44
C ALA A 190 9.44 6.73 -35.30
N VAL A 191 10.23 7.80 -35.40
CA VAL A 191 9.98 8.87 -36.36
C VAL A 191 10.21 8.26 -37.73
N GLY A 192 9.13 8.09 -38.48
CA GLY A 192 9.11 7.69 -39.89
C GLY A 192 8.71 8.87 -40.76
#